data_AF-A0A4R0P8K9-F1
#
_entry.id   AF-A0A4R0P8K9-F1
#
_cell.length_a   1.000
_cell.length_b   1.000
_cell.length_c   1.000
_cell.angle_alpha   90.00
_cell.angle_beta   90.00
_cell.angle_gamma   90.00
#
_symmetry.space_group_name_H-M   'P 1'
#
loop_
_entity.id
_entity.type
_entity.pdbx_description
1 polymer ?
#
loop_
_entity_poly.entity_id
_entity_poly.type
_entity_poly.pdbx_seq_one_letter_code
_entity_poly.pdbx_strand_id
1 'polypeptide(L)'
;MATPPNRKERRAARAEGAATLDTTAFLKMADKFIDVANRENKTTLASEIHMAFLFAAARYNAFVAKNVVEVDDQEKFIEEMAGNYKEMLRNHLADPSV
;
A
#
# COMPACT_ATOMS: atom_id res chain seq x y z
N MET A 1 26.72 -11.96 -27.75
CA MET A 1 26.64 -11.61 -26.31
C MET A 1 25.26 -11.00 -26.08
N ALA A 2 24.46 -11.54 -25.17
CA ALA A 2 23.13 -11.01 -24.87
C ALA A 2 23.25 -9.71 -24.04
N THR A 3 22.55 -8.66 -24.45
CA THR A 3 22.51 -7.37 -23.76
C THR A 3 21.87 -7.55 -22.37
N PRO A 4 22.45 -7.00 -21.28
CA PRO A 4 21.87 -7.11 -19.95
C PRO A 4 20.49 -6.43 -19.89
N PRO A 5 19.49 -7.03 -19.21
CA PRO A 5 18.13 -6.49 -19.18
C PRO A 5 18.10 -5.13 -18.49
N ASN A 6 17.36 -4.20 -19.07
CA ASN A 6 17.25 -2.83 -18.57
C ASN A 6 16.47 -2.80 -17.23
N ARG A 7 16.49 -1.65 -16.53
CA ARG A 7 15.84 -1.51 -15.21
C ARG A 7 14.34 -1.80 -15.24
N LYS A 8 13.66 -1.56 -16.37
CA LYS A 8 12.23 -1.81 -16.56
C LYS A 8 11.97 -3.31 -16.72
N GLU A 9 12.77 -4.00 -17.52
CA GLU A 9 12.72 -5.46 -17.71
C GLU A 9 13.02 -6.23 -16.42
N ARG A 10 14.00 -5.78 -15.64
CA ARG A 10 14.30 -6.36 -14.32
C ARG A 10 13.16 -6.16 -13.31
N ARG A 11 12.39 -5.08 -13.43
CA ARG A 11 11.22 -4.80 -12.57
C ARG A 11 10.01 -5.63 -12.99
N ALA A 12 9.77 -5.76 -14.29
CA ALA A 12 8.71 -6.59 -14.84
C ALA A 12 8.91 -8.07 -14.49
N ALA A 13 10.11 -8.61 -14.71
CA ALA A 13 10.44 -10.00 -14.35
C ALA A 13 10.32 -10.28 -12.85
N ARG A 14 10.62 -9.28 -11.99
CA ARG A 14 10.40 -9.39 -10.54
C ARG A 14 8.93 -9.35 -10.17
N ALA A 15 8.09 -8.62 -10.92
CA ALA A 15 6.65 -8.57 -10.70
C ALA A 15 5.98 -9.89 -11.14
N GLU A 16 6.44 -10.48 -12.24
CA GLU A 16 5.95 -11.77 -12.77
C GLU A 16 6.38 -12.97 -11.90
N GLY A 17 7.54 -12.87 -11.22
CA GLY A 17 8.04 -13.89 -10.30
C GLY A 17 7.86 -13.59 -8.80
N ALA A 18 7.10 -12.55 -8.46
CA ALA A 18 6.88 -12.19 -7.06
C ALA A 18 5.94 -13.20 -6.40
N ALA A 19 6.54 -14.21 -5.77
CA ALA A 19 5.96 -14.84 -4.60
C ALA A 19 5.43 -13.74 -3.66
N THR A 20 4.31 -14.01 -3.00
CA THR A 20 3.74 -13.19 -1.93
C THR A 20 4.85 -12.56 -1.09
N LEU A 21 4.79 -11.23 -0.91
CA LEU A 21 5.80 -10.55 -0.09
C LEU A 21 5.84 -11.20 1.29
N ASP A 22 7.03 -11.62 1.74
CA ASP A 22 7.20 -11.95 3.15
C ASP A 22 6.92 -10.72 4.04
N THR A 23 6.70 -10.95 5.33
CA THR A 23 6.34 -9.87 6.27
C THR A 23 7.36 -8.72 6.26
N THR A 24 8.66 -9.02 6.21
CA THR A 24 9.70 -7.99 6.20
C THR A 24 9.67 -7.16 4.91
N ALA A 25 9.50 -7.82 3.76
CA ALA A 25 9.40 -7.16 2.47
C ALA A 25 8.13 -6.32 2.36
N PHE A 26 7.03 -6.77 2.94
CA PHE A 26 5.78 -6.02 3.05
C PHE A 26 5.95 -4.76 3.88
N LEU A 27 6.49 -4.86 5.11
CA LEU A 27 6.72 -3.69 5.98
C LEU A 27 7.64 -2.66 5.32
N LYS A 28 8.74 -3.10 4.71
CA LYS A 28 9.63 -2.21 3.93
C LYS A 28 8.93 -1.56 2.73
N MET A 29 7.87 -2.16 2.20
CA MET A 29 7.07 -1.53 1.15
C MET A 29 6.15 -0.47 1.76
N ALA A 30 5.50 -0.79 2.88
CA ALA A 30 4.65 0.14 3.62
C ALA A 30 5.41 1.41 4.03
N ASP A 31 6.63 1.26 4.56
CA ASP A 31 7.50 2.37 4.98
C ASP A 31 7.75 3.39 3.86
N LYS A 32 7.83 2.95 2.59
CA LYS A 32 8.04 3.86 1.46
C LYS A 32 6.87 4.81 1.26
N PHE A 33 5.65 4.41 1.60
CA PHE A 33 4.50 5.29 1.54
C PHE A 33 4.53 6.30 2.70
N ILE A 34 5.01 5.88 3.87
CA ILE A 34 5.24 6.76 5.01
C ILE A 34 6.34 7.77 4.71
N ASP A 35 7.43 7.38 4.04
CA ASP A 35 8.49 8.29 3.60
C ASP A 35 7.96 9.40 2.69
N VAL A 36 7.02 9.06 1.79
CA VAL A 36 6.34 10.05 0.94
C VAL A 36 5.51 11.00 1.79
N ALA A 37 4.68 10.48 2.71
CA ALA A 37 3.88 11.32 3.61
C ALA A 37 4.77 12.25 4.46
N ASN A 38 5.89 11.74 5.00
CA ASN A 38 6.86 12.51 5.77
C ASN A 38 7.55 13.61 4.94
N ARG A 39 7.75 13.38 3.64
CA ARG A 39 8.27 14.42 2.75
C ARG A 39 7.26 15.54 2.55
N GLU A 40 5.99 15.22 2.33
CA GLU A 40 4.93 16.23 2.18
C GLU A 40 4.68 17.00 3.49
N ASN A 41 4.88 16.35 4.65
CA ASN A 41 4.73 16.96 5.97
C ASN A 41 5.72 18.08 6.27
N LYS A 42 6.74 18.27 5.42
CA LYS A 42 7.65 19.42 5.50
C LYS A 42 6.95 20.75 5.17
N THR A 43 5.85 20.71 4.43
CA THR A 43 5.15 21.89 3.92
C THR A 43 3.63 21.87 4.11
N THR A 44 3.06 20.73 4.48
CA THR A 44 1.61 20.53 4.67
C THR A 44 1.34 19.94 6.05
N LEU A 45 0.20 20.27 6.67
CA LEU A 45 -0.12 19.79 8.01
C LEU A 45 -0.32 18.27 8.01
N ALA A 46 0.23 17.58 9.02
CA ALA A 46 0.02 16.14 9.21
C ALA A 46 -1.47 15.75 9.27
N SER A 47 -2.31 16.61 9.86
CA SER A 47 -3.78 16.46 9.93
C SER A 47 -4.47 16.48 8.55
N GLU A 48 -3.86 17.10 7.55
CA GLU A 48 -4.35 17.08 6.16
C GLU A 48 -3.77 15.87 5.41
N ILE A 49 -2.50 15.57 5.66
CA ILE A 49 -1.78 14.47 4.99
C ILE A 49 -2.39 13.12 5.34
N HIS A 50 -2.72 12.85 6.60
CA HIS A 50 -3.28 11.53 6.95
C HIS A 50 -4.65 11.30 6.27
N MET A 51 -5.47 12.34 6.12
CA MET A 51 -6.74 12.26 5.39
C MET A 51 -6.52 12.07 3.88
N ALA A 52 -5.55 12.78 3.30
CA ALA A 52 -5.15 12.59 1.91
C ALA A 52 -4.61 11.17 1.67
N PHE A 53 -3.87 10.62 2.63
CA PHE A 53 -3.33 9.27 2.59
C PHE A 53 -4.44 8.21 2.65
N LEU A 54 -5.42 8.37 3.54
CA LEU A 54 -6.61 7.52 3.61
C LEU A 54 -7.40 7.53 2.29
N PHE A 55 -7.62 8.73 1.72
CA PHE A 55 -8.29 8.87 0.43
C PHE A 55 -7.50 8.23 -0.72
N ALA A 56 -6.18 8.38 -0.75
CA ALA A 56 -5.31 7.75 -1.74
C ALA A 56 -5.34 6.22 -1.64
N ALA A 57 -5.32 5.67 -0.43
CA ALA A 57 -5.45 4.23 -0.20
C ALA A 57 -6.79 3.70 -0.74
N ALA A 58 -7.91 4.40 -0.46
CA ALA A 58 -9.22 4.02 -0.99
C ALA A 58 -9.24 3.98 -2.53
N ARG A 59 -8.65 4.98 -3.19
CA ARG A 59 -8.54 5.02 -4.66
C ARG A 59 -7.74 3.85 -5.22
N TYR A 60 -6.61 3.53 -4.60
CA TYR A 60 -5.77 2.42 -5.03
C TYR A 60 -6.46 1.07 -4.82
N ASN A 61 -7.09 0.87 -3.67
CA ASN A 61 -7.83 -0.36 -3.36
C ASN A 61 -9.01 -0.56 -4.33
N ALA A 62 -9.75 0.51 -4.67
CA ALA A 62 -10.81 0.43 -5.67
C ALA A 62 -10.29 0.06 -7.06
N PHE A 63 -9.13 0.59 -7.46
CA PHE A 63 -8.48 0.20 -8.72
C PHE A 63 -8.11 -1.28 -8.71
N VAL A 64 -7.49 -1.78 -7.64
CA VAL A 64 -7.10 -3.20 -7.50
C VAL A 64 -8.33 -4.10 -7.54
N ALA A 65 -9.38 -3.78 -6.76
CA ALA A 65 -10.60 -4.55 -6.72
C ALA A 65 -11.25 -4.68 -8.10
N LYS A 66 -11.31 -3.58 -8.86
CA LYS A 66 -12.00 -3.56 -10.17
C LYS A 66 -11.17 -4.10 -11.33
N ASN A 67 -9.85 -3.90 -11.33
CA ASN A 67 -9.02 -4.11 -12.52
C ASN A 67 -7.94 -5.18 -12.36
N VAL A 68 -7.67 -5.64 -11.14
CA VAL A 68 -6.60 -6.61 -10.87
C VAL A 68 -7.16 -7.91 -10.32
N VAL A 69 -8.09 -7.82 -9.37
CA VAL A 69 -8.70 -8.99 -8.70
C VAL A 69 -10.09 -9.31 -9.24
N GLU A 70 -10.73 -8.35 -9.93
CA GLU A 70 -12.09 -8.48 -10.49
C GLU A 70 -13.12 -8.95 -9.45
N VAL A 71 -13.24 -8.19 -8.36
CA VAL A 71 -14.13 -8.54 -7.25
C VAL A 71 -15.60 -8.36 -7.65
N ASP A 72 -16.36 -9.45 -7.58
CA ASP A 72 -17.80 -9.48 -7.89
C ASP A 72 -18.66 -8.73 -6.87
N ASP A 73 -18.43 -8.99 -5.57
CA ASP A 73 -19.16 -8.37 -4.46
C ASP A 73 -18.34 -7.21 -3.86
N GLN A 74 -18.61 -6.00 -4.36
CA GLN A 74 -17.88 -4.80 -3.96
C GLN A 74 -18.18 -4.38 -2.52
N GLU A 75 -19.40 -4.57 -2.02
CA GLU A 75 -19.76 -4.18 -0.65
C GLU A 75 -19.06 -5.08 0.37
N LYS A 76 -19.06 -6.41 0.13
CA LYS A 76 -18.32 -7.34 0.98
C LYS A 76 -16.82 -7.01 1.02
N PHE A 77 -16.22 -6.68 -0.12
CA PHE A 77 -14.82 -6.25 -0.17
C PHE A 77 -14.55 -4.97 0.62
N ILE A 78 -15.45 -3.99 0.53
CA ILE A 78 -15.36 -2.74 1.29
C ILE A 78 -15.40 -3.05 2.80
N GLU A 79 -16.33 -3.91 3.24
CA GLU A 79 -16.44 -4.32 4.64
C GLU A 79 -15.18 -5.02 5.14
N GLU A 80 -14.64 -5.97 4.38
CA GLU A 80 -13.39 -6.67 4.71
C GLU A 80 -12.20 -5.70 4.82
N MET A 81 -12.05 -4.79 3.85
CA MET A 81 -10.96 -3.81 3.85
C MET A 81 -11.08 -2.80 4.99
N ALA A 82 -12.30 -2.33 5.29
CA ALA A 82 -12.55 -1.44 6.42
C ALA A 82 -12.28 -2.15 7.76
N GLY A 83 -12.64 -3.43 7.87
CA GLY A 83 -12.33 -4.28 9.02
C GLY A 83 -10.82 -4.41 9.24
N ASN A 84 -10.08 -4.77 8.20
CA ASN A 84 -8.62 -4.89 8.26
C ASN A 84 -7.96 -3.58 8.67
N TYR A 85 -8.38 -2.45 8.08
CA TYR A 85 -7.86 -1.13 8.46
C TYR A 85 -8.13 -0.80 9.93
N LYS A 86 -9.35 -1.06 10.40
CA LYS A 86 -9.75 -0.84 11.79
C LYS A 86 -8.89 -1.64 12.78
N GLU A 87 -8.60 -2.90 12.45
CA GLU A 87 -7.75 -3.75 13.29
C GLU A 87 -6.29 -3.29 13.29
N MET A 88 -5.72 -3.00 12.12
CA MET A 88 -4.35 -2.46 12.03
C MET A 88 -4.21 -1.14 12.80
N LEU A 89 -5.16 -0.22 12.61
CA LEU A 89 -5.17 1.05 13.32
C LEU A 89 -5.28 0.86 14.84
N ARG A 90 -6.16 -0.05 15.29
CA ARG A 90 -6.28 -0.37 16.72
C ARG A 90 -4.96 -0.92 17.27
N ASN A 91 -4.29 -1.80 16.54
CA ASN A 91 -3.02 -2.38 16.99
C ASN A 91 -1.93 -1.32 17.10
N HIS A 92 -1.81 -0.41 16.13
CA HIS A 92 -0.85 0.69 16.21
C HIS A 92 -1.17 1.69 17.32
N LEU A 93 -2.45 2.01 17.57
CA LEU A 93 -2.83 2.88 18.68
C LEU A 93 -2.62 2.24 20.06
N ALA A 94 -2.62 0.90 20.13
CA ALA A 94 -2.32 0.17 21.35
C ALA A 94 -0.80 0.00 21.59
N ASP A 95 0.02 0.28 20.59
CA ASP A 95 1.47 0.22 20.69
C ASP A 95 1.99 1.48 21.41
N PRO A 96 2.64 1.34 22.58
CA PRO A 96 3.16 2.48 23.34
C PRO A 96 4.36 3.18 22.67
N SER A 97 4.88 2.63 21.57
CA SER A 97 6.04 3.16 20.83
C SER A 97 5.70 3.97 19.58
N VAL A 98 4.40 4.08 19.24
CA VAL A 98 3.89 4.95 18.15
C VAL A 98 3.85 6.41 18.59
#